data_AF-A0A956Q4Y6-F1
#
_entry.id   AF-A0A956Q4Y6-F1
#
_cell.length_a   1.000
_cell.length_b   1.000
_cell.length_c   1.000
_cell.angle_alpha   90.00
_cell.angle_beta   90.00
_cell.angle_gamma   90.00
#
_symmetry.space_group_name_H-M   'P 1'
#
loop_
_entity.id
_entity.type
_entity.pdbx_description
1 polymer ?
#
loop_
_entity_poly.entity_id
_entity_poly.type
_entity_poly.pdbx_seq_one_letter_code
_entity_poly.pdbx_strand_id
1 'polypeptide(L)'
;LNAIRYHATGRAGMGTVEKLVCVAHKMQQNRKNPLFLDKVMRFIHYGDPDTLDGALMYLFDSHISYDLGVNELIHPRSVEARNELLLSLKARLAEGQRRPNRVGQWSSV
;
A
#
# COMPACT_ATOMS: atom_id res chain seq x y z
N LEU A 1 -9.66 -11.91 12.75
CA LEU A 1 -8.49 -12.11 13.65
C LEU A 1 -7.18 -11.62 13.04
N ASN A 2 -6.84 -12.00 11.80
CA ASN A 2 -5.57 -11.60 11.16
C ASN A 2 -5.36 -10.09 11.06
N ALA A 3 -6.39 -9.32 10.69
CA ALA A 3 -6.28 -7.86 10.61
C ALA A 3 -5.83 -7.24 11.94
N ILE A 4 -6.30 -7.75 13.08
CA ILE A 4 -5.86 -7.31 14.41
C ILE A 4 -4.45 -7.82 14.69
N ARG A 5 -4.14 -9.09 14.40
CA ARG A 5 -2.82 -9.69 14.66
C ARG A 5 -1.68 -9.00 13.90
N TYR A 6 -1.96 -8.55 12.68
CA TYR A 6 -0.95 -8.02 11.76
C TYR A 6 -1.03 -6.51 11.54
N HIS A 7 -1.92 -5.77 12.23
CA HIS A 7 -2.12 -4.34 11.93
C HIS A 7 -0.86 -3.46 12.06
N ALA A 8 0.02 -3.75 13.03
CA ALA A 8 1.20 -2.92 13.29
C ALA A 8 2.32 -3.14 12.25
N THR A 9 2.62 -4.40 11.94
CA THR A 9 3.73 -4.80 11.06
C THR A 9 3.31 -5.09 9.63
N GLY A 10 2.03 -5.38 9.39
CA GLY A 10 1.59 -6.08 8.19
C GLY A 10 2.10 -7.53 8.13
N ARG A 11 1.84 -8.17 6.99
CA ARG A 11 2.43 -9.44 6.56
C ARG A 11 2.41 -9.53 5.02
N ALA A 12 3.17 -10.45 4.44
CA ALA A 12 3.04 -10.76 3.02
C ALA A 12 1.63 -11.31 2.70
N GLY A 13 1.07 -10.94 1.54
CA GLY A 13 -0.22 -11.43 1.06
C GLY A 13 -1.39 -10.97 1.91
N MET A 14 -1.39 -9.71 2.35
CA MET A 14 -2.51 -9.11 3.09
C MET A 14 -3.78 -9.05 2.22
N GLY A 15 -4.91 -9.43 2.79
CA GLY A 15 -6.23 -9.15 2.21
C GLY A 15 -6.66 -7.69 2.43
N THR A 16 -7.73 -7.27 1.76
CA THR A 16 -8.24 -5.88 1.80
C THR A 16 -8.49 -5.36 3.21
N VAL A 17 -9.11 -6.16 4.09
CA VAL A 17 -9.39 -5.75 5.47
C VAL A 17 -8.11 -5.56 6.29
N GLU A 18 -7.10 -6.41 6.08
CA GLU A 18 -5.81 -6.28 6.77
C GLU A 18 -5.09 -5.01 6.33
N LYS A 19 -5.09 -4.72 5.02
CA LYS A 19 -4.53 -3.47 4.47
C LYS A 19 -5.22 -2.24 5.04
N LEU A 20 -6.56 -2.22 5.05
CA LEU A 20 -7.35 -1.11 5.59
C LEU A 20 -7.01 -0.83 7.06
N VAL A 21 -6.97 -1.88 7.89
CA VAL A 21 -6.65 -1.75 9.32
C VAL A 21 -5.20 -1.30 9.51
N CYS A 22 -4.26 -1.78 8.68
CA CYS A 22 -2.85 -1.36 8.72
C CYS A 22 -2.70 0.13 8.36
N VAL A 23 -3.37 0.60 7.31
CA VAL A 23 -3.40 2.01 6.91
C VAL A 23 -3.96 2.88 8.05
N ALA A 24 -5.11 2.49 8.61
CA ALA A 24 -5.75 3.23 9.70
C ALA A 24 -4.83 3.36 10.93
N HIS A 25 -4.16 2.27 11.32
CA HIS A 25 -3.20 2.29 12.42
C HIS A 25 -2.02 3.24 12.15
N LYS A 26 -1.40 3.15 10.97
CA LYS A 26 -0.25 3.98 10.61
C LYS A 26 -0.62 5.46 10.47
N MET A 27 -1.81 5.78 9.98
CA MET A 27 -2.33 7.15 9.97
C MET A 27 -2.53 7.69 11.38
N GLN A 28 -3.05 6.88 12.31
CA GLN A 28 -3.24 7.27 13.70
C GLN A 28 -1.90 7.60 14.41
N GLN A 29 -0.83 6.85 14.12
CA GLN A 29 0.51 7.12 14.65
C GLN A 29 1.06 8.47 14.14
N ASN A 30 0.70 8.85 12.92
CA ASN A 30 1.17 10.09 12.28
C ASN A 30 0.18 11.25 12.37
N ARG A 31 -0.84 11.17 13.25
CA ARG A 31 -1.94 12.15 13.31
C ARG A 31 -1.52 13.60 13.54
N LYS A 32 -0.32 13.83 14.10
CA LYS A 32 0.24 15.15 14.38
C LYS A 32 1.02 15.74 13.21
N ASN A 33 1.10 15.05 12.08
CA ASN A 33 1.80 15.51 10.87
C ASN A 33 0.80 15.65 9.71
N PRO A 34 0.15 16.83 9.55
CA PRO A 34 -0.85 17.05 8.52
C PRO A 34 -0.32 16.82 7.09
N LEU A 35 0.92 17.24 6.82
CA LEU A 35 1.54 17.05 5.50
C LEU A 35 1.74 15.58 5.15
N PHE A 36 2.06 14.75 6.14
CA PHE A 36 2.16 13.30 5.94
C PHE A 36 0.79 12.69 5.64
N LEU A 37 -0.24 13.07 6.40
CA LEU A 37 -1.61 12.60 6.18
C LEU A 37 -2.11 13.00 4.79
N ASP A 38 -1.89 14.25 4.37
CA ASP A 38 -2.27 14.72 3.03
C ASP A 38 -1.60 13.89 1.93
N LYS A 39 -0.32 13.55 2.08
CA LYS A 39 0.39 12.68 1.13
C LYS A 39 -0.23 11.29 1.05
N VAL A 40 -0.57 10.68 2.19
CA VAL A 40 -1.24 9.36 2.23
C VAL A 40 -2.62 9.44 1.58
N MET A 41 -3.40 10.48 1.89
CA MET A 41 -4.76 10.65 1.39
C MET A 41 -4.81 10.86 -0.14
N ARG A 42 -3.78 11.46 -0.74
CA ARG A 42 -3.68 11.56 -2.22
C ARG A 42 -3.61 10.20 -2.91
N PHE A 43 -3.18 9.17 -2.19
CA PHE A 43 -3.15 7.81 -2.72
C PHE A 43 -4.45 7.05 -2.48
N ILE A 44 -5.44 7.54 -1.71
CA ILE A 44 -6.65 6.78 -1.39
C ILE A 44 -7.83 7.30 -2.20
N HIS A 45 -8.40 6.47 -3.07
CA HIS A 45 -9.66 6.74 -3.77
C HIS A 45 -10.72 5.73 -3.33
N TYR A 46 -11.92 6.24 -3.05
CA TYR A 46 -13.03 5.38 -2.64
C TYR A 46 -13.42 4.41 -3.77
N GLY A 47 -13.49 3.12 -3.44
CA GLY A 47 -13.88 2.07 -4.40
C GLY A 47 -12.75 1.49 -5.25
N ASP A 48 -11.52 2.00 -5.13
CA ASP A 48 -10.36 1.50 -5.89
C ASP A 48 -9.32 0.83 -4.95
N PRO A 49 -9.20 -0.51 -4.96
CA PRO A 49 -8.23 -1.22 -4.12
C PRO A 49 -6.76 -0.98 -4.51
N ASP A 50 -6.47 -0.57 -5.75
CA ASP A 50 -5.08 -0.29 -6.17
C ASP A 50 -4.55 0.98 -5.48
N THR A 51 -5.45 1.89 -5.14
CA THR A 51 -5.15 3.14 -4.42
C THR A 51 -4.82 2.84 -2.94
N LEU A 52 -5.50 1.86 -2.33
CA LEU A 52 -5.17 1.37 -0.99
C LEU A 52 -3.77 0.74 -0.93
N ASP A 53 -3.37 0.01 -1.97
CA ASP A 53 -2.02 -0.57 -2.09
C ASP A 53 -0.94 0.52 -2.24
N GLY A 54 -1.20 1.55 -3.05
CA GLY A 54 -0.32 2.71 -3.17
C GLY A 54 -0.13 3.46 -1.85
N ALA A 55 -1.22 3.69 -1.11
CA ALA A 55 -1.17 4.34 0.19
C ALA A 55 -0.36 3.50 1.20
N LEU A 56 -0.60 2.20 1.26
CA LEU A 56 0.10 1.30 2.16
C LEU A 56 1.59 1.16 1.80
N MET A 57 1.93 1.19 0.51
CA MET A 57 3.31 1.20 0.04
C MET A 57 4.06 2.44 0.54
N TYR A 58 3.47 3.63 0.36
CA TYR A 58 4.05 4.88 0.86
C TYR A 58 4.23 4.86 2.39
N LEU A 59 3.26 4.31 3.12
CA LEU A 59 3.34 4.17 4.58
C LEU A 59 4.49 3.25 5.01
N PHE A 60 4.70 2.11 4.33
CA PHE A 60 5.82 1.21 4.63
C PHE A 60 7.17 1.86 4.33
N ASP A 61 7.33 2.48 3.15
CA ASP A 61 8.57 3.15 2.78
C ASP A 61 8.90 4.28 3.75
N SER A 62 7.89 5.06 4.17
CA SER A 62 8.07 6.15 5.13
C SER A 62 8.46 5.64 6.52
N HIS A 63 7.80 4.59 7.01
CA HIS A 63 8.08 4.02 8.33
C HIS A 63 9.47 3.38 8.39
N ILE A 64 9.82 2.56 7.39
CA ILE A 64 11.15 1.94 7.30
C ILE A 64 12.24 3.02 7.19
N SER A 65 12.03 4.06 6.37
CA SER A 65 13.00 5.15 6.25
C SER A 65 13.17 5.92 7.55
N TYR A 66 12.08 6.14 8.29
CA TYR A 66 12.13 6.77 9.61
C TYR A 66 12.91 5.90 10.60
N ASP A 67 12.56 4.62 10.73
CA ASP A 67 13.21 3.68 11.66
C ASP A 67 14.73 3.61 11.38
N LEU A 68 15.14 3.52 10.10
CA LEU A 68 16.55 3.59 9.72
C LEU A 68 17.21 4.91 10.12
N GLY A 69 16.52 6.04 9.90
CA GLY A 69 17.03 7.37 10.20
C GLY A 69 17.26 7.62 11.70
N VAL A 70 16.53 6.92 12.57
CA VAL A 70 16.71 6.98 14.03
C VAL A 70 17.43 5.75 14.62
N ASN A 71 17.96 4.87 13.78
CA ASN A 71 18.65 3.63 14.16
C ASN A 71 17.78 2.68 15.03
N GLU A 72 16.50 2.60 14.71
CA GLU A 72 15.53 1.70 15.34
C GLU A 72 15.44 0.33 14.64
N LEU A 73 14.93 -0.66 15.37
CA LEU A 73 14.75 -2.01 14.83
C LEU A 73 13.56 -2.08 13.88
N ILE A 74 13.77 -2.70 12.71
CA ILE A 74 12.70 -2.98 11.75
C ILE A 74 12.24 -4.43 11.91
N HIS A 75 10.95 -4.62 12.19
CA HIS A 75 10.39 -5.97 12.25
C HIS A 75 10.45 -6.65 10.85
N PRO A 76 10.96 -7.90 10.73
CA PRO A 76 11.08 -8.61 9.45
C PRO A 76 9.80 -8.67 8.61
N ARG A 77 8.65 -8.98 9.24
CA ARG A 77 7.32 -8.92 8.59
C ARG A 77 7.00 -7.60 7.88
N SER A 78 7.46 -6.45 8.39
CA SER A 78 7.25 -5.16 7.73
C SER A 78 7.99 -5.09 6.40
N VAL A 79 9.20 -5.66 6.35
CA VAL A 79 10.00 -5.78 5.12
C VAL A 79 9.35 -6.76 4.15
N GLU A 80 8.90 -7.92 4.64
CA GLU A 80 8.22 -8.93 3.83
C GLU A 80 6.91 -8.38 3.22
N ALA A 81 6.10 -7.71 4.02
CA ALA A 81 4.84 -7.08 3.59
C ALA A 81 5.10 -6.04 2.50
N ARG A 82 6.09 -5.17 2.70
CA ARG A 82 6.49 -4.15 1.74
C ARG A 82 6.98 -4.75 0.42
N ASN A 83 7.81 -5.79 0.49
CA ASN A 83 8.35 -6.43 -0.70
C ASN A 83 7.29 -7.18 -1.50
N GLU A 84 6.41 -7.93 -0.84
CA GLU A 84 5.30 -8.61 -1.51
C GLU A 84 4.35 -7.61 -2.17
N LEU A 85 3.99 -6.53 -1.48
CA LEU A 85 3.16 -5.45 -2.02
C LEU A 85 3.78 -4.83 -3.28
N LEU A 86 5.10 -4.54 -3.26
CA LEU A 86 5.81 -4.00 -4.42
C LEU A 86 5.83 -4.99 -5.60
N LEU A 87 6.06 -6.27 -5.34
CA LEU A 87 6.03 -7.30 -6.39
C LEU A 87 4.64 -7.40 -7.02
N SER A 88 3.59 -7.39 -6.20
CA SER A 88 2.19 -7.39 -6.67
C SER A 88 1.86 -6.16 -7.52
N LEU A 89 2.30 -4.96 -7.13
CA LEU A 89 2.13 -3.73 -7.91
C LEU A 89 2.87 -3.79 -9.25
N LYS A 90 4.12 -4.27 -9.25
CA LYS A 90 4.91 -4.43 -10.49
C LYS A 90 4.29 -5.44 -11.45
N ALA A 91 3.77 -6.55 -10.93
CA ALA A 91 3.09 -7.56 -11.74
C ALA A 91 1.86 -6.98 -12.44
N ARG A 92 0.99 -6.26 -11.69
CA ARG A 92 -0.19 -5.56 -12.25
C ARG A 92 0.18 -4.53 -13.32
N LEU A 93 1.23 -3.74 -13.10
CA LEU A 93 1.71 -2.78 -14.10
C LEU A 93 2.19 -3.46 -15.38
N ALA A 94 2.93 -4.56 -15.25
CA ALA A 94 3.39 -5.36 -16.39
C ALA A 94 2.22 -5.99 -17.16
N GLU A 95 1.18 -6.46 -16.46
CA GLU A 95 -0.06 -6.96 -17.08
C GLU A 95 -0.87 -5.87 -17.78
N GLY A 96 -0.96 -4.68 -17.16
CA GLY A 96 -1.62 -3.50 -17.75
C GLY A 96 -0.94 -3.04 -19.04
N GLN A 97 0.39 -3.07 -19.09
CA GLN A 97 1.18 -2.76 -20.29
C GLN A 97 1.08 -3.85 -21.37
N ARG A 98 0.80 -5.11 -20.99
CA ARG A 98 0.57 -6.22 -21.93
C ARG A 98 -0.82 -6.22 -22.54
N ARG A 99 -1.80 -5.50 -21.99
CA ARG A 99 -3.10 -5.34 -22.64
C ARG A 99 -2.92 -4.32 -23.78
N PRO A 100 -2.94 -4.72 -25.06
CA PRO A 100 -2.86 -3.75 -26.14
C PRO A 100 -4.01 -2.75 -25.96
N ASN A 101 -3.71 -1.47 -26.19
CA ASN A 101 -4.67 -0.38 -26.22
C ASN A 101 -5.98 -0.88 -26.86
N ARG A 102 -7.06 -1.00 -26.09
CA ARG A 102 -8.42 -1.09 -26.64
C ARG A 102 -8.84 0.29 -27.15
N VAL A 103 -8.04 0.85 -28.05
CA VAL A 103 -8.43 1.98 -28.90
C VAL A 103 -8.73 1.34 -30.25
N GLY A 104 -10.00 1.02 -30.51
CA GLY A 104 -10.41 0.54 -31.84
C GLY A 104 -11.35 -0.68 -31.92
N GLN A 105 -12.24 -0.92 -30.95
CA GLN A 105 -13.41 -1.80 -31.18
C GLN A 105 -14.70 -1.09 -30.77
N TRP A 106 -15.00 -0.02 -31.50
CA TRP A 106 -16.37 0.35 -31.81
C TRP A 106 -16.44 0.45 -33.33
N SER A 107 -16.78 -0.66 -33.97
CA SER A 107 -17.26 -0.66 -35.34
C SER A 107 -18.46 -1.57 -35.38
N SER A 108 -19.60 -0.93 -35.64
CA SER A 108 -20.84 -1.49 -36.19
C SER A 108 -21.65 -2.41 -35.28
N VAL A 109 -22.65 -1.84 -34.60
CA VAL A 109 -24.09 -2.07 -34.87
C VAL A 109 -24.84 -0.79 -34.55
#